data_AF-Q0A9F4-F1
#
_entry.id   AF-Q0A9F4-F1
#
_cell.length_a   1.000
_cell.length_b   1.000
_cell.length_c   1.000
_cell.angle_alpha   90.00
_cell.angle_beta   90.00
_cell.angle_gamma   90.00
#
_symmetry.space_group_name_H-M   'P 1'
#
loop_
_entity.id
_entity.type
_entity.pdbx_description
1 polymer ?
#
loop_
_entity_poly.entity_id
_entity_poly.type
_entity_poly.pdbx_seq_one_letter_code
_entity_poly.pdbx_strand_id
1 'polypeptide(L)'
;MRVFRTLFPAESRRLPAQRWVNIGLRSLHLMGTAGLGGAYLYEAPQAAWLPYFWLTMVSGVLMAAIHIWNNGIWLIQVRGLAIMAKVLLLLLIAWLEGADLALFLLVILISGVIAHAPGDLRYYSPWYGKRMEKL
;
A
#
# COMPACT_ATOMS: atom_id res chain seq x y z
N MET A 1 7.56 19.74 -17.68
CA MET A 1 6.24 20.40 -17.47
C MET A 1 5.02 19.50 -17.75
N ARG A 2 5.02 18.62 -18.79
CA ARG A 2 3.88 17.70 -19.05
C ARG A 2 3.65 16.64 -17.97
N VAL A 3 4.70 15.96 -17.51
CA VAL A 3 4.60 14.87 -16.51
C VAL A 3 4.04 15.35 -15.16
N PHE A 4 4.44 16.56 -14.75
CA PHE A 4 3.93 17.16 -13.50
C PHE A 4 2.42 17.42 -13.58
N ARG A 5 1.93 18.00 -14.69
CA ARG A 5 0.48 18.19 -14.90
C ARG A 5 -0.30 16.88 -15.03
N THR A 6 0.33 15.82 -15.53
CA THR A 6 -0.35 14.52 -15.63
C THR A 6 -0.44 13.79 -14.30
N LEU A 7 0.55 13.94 -13.42
CA LEU A 7 0.56 13.33 -12.09
C LEU A 7 -0.21 14.15 -11.06
N PHE A 8 -0.19 15.47 -11.17
CA PHE A 8 -0.86 16.39 -10.25
C PHE A 8 -1.96 17.17 -10.98
N PRO A 9 -3.10 16.54 -11.30
CA PRO A 9 -4.23 17.25 -11.88
C PRO A 9 -4.89 18.17 -10.83
N ALA A 10 -5.48 19.27 -11.29
CA ALA A 10 -6.20 20.23 -10.43
C ALA A 10 -7.42 19.61 -9.72
N GLU A 11 -8.03 18.61 -10.37
CA GLU A 11 -9.14 17.80 -9.85
C GLU A 11 -8.70 16.33 -9.85
N SER A 12 -8.98 15.60 -8.78
CA SER A 12 -8.69 14.16 -8.72
C SER A 12 -9.50 13.40 -9.77
N ARG A 13 -8.82 12.62 -10.62
CA ARG A 13 -9.49 11.72 -11.55
C ARG A 13 -10.25 10.64 -10.79
N ARG A 14 -11.33 10.14 -11.39
CA ARG A 14 -12.13 9.04 -10.85
C ARG A 14 -12.42 8.03 -11.95
N LEU A 15 -12.34 6.74 -11.60
CA LEU A 15 -12.72 5.65 -12.49
C LEU A 15 -14.20 5.27 -12.26
N PRO A 16 -14.93 4.79 -13.28
CA PRO A 16 -16.23 4.17 -13.06
C PRO A 16 -16.13 3.04 -12.03
N ALA A 17 -17.09 2.96 -11.10
CA ALA A 17 -17.13 1.96 -10.03
C ALA A 17 -15.86 1.87 -9.15
N GLN A 18 -15.03 2.92 -9.11
CA GLN A 18 -13.75 2.91 -8.38
C GLN A 18 -13.83 2.45 -6.93
N ARG A 19 -14.94 2.75 -6.23
CA ARG A 19 -15.15 2.27 -4.87
C ARG A 19 -15.17 0.74 -4.80
N TRP A 20 -15.91 0.09 -5.70
CA TRP A 20 -16.00 -1.37 -5.77
C TRP A 20 -14.70 -2.00 -6.23
N VAL A 21 -14.01 -1.40 -7.21
CA VAL A 21 -12.67 -1.84 -7.63
C VAL A 21 -11.70 -1.84 -6.44
N ASN A 22 -11.68 -0.75 -5.67
CA ASN A 22 -10.82 -0.64 -4.50
C ASN A 22 -11.21 -1.62 -3.38
N ILE A 23 -12.50 -1.91 -3.19
CA ILE A 23 -12.94 -2.94 -2.24
C ILE A 23 -12.44 -4.31 -2.69
N GLY A 24 -12.68 -4.68 -3.95
CA GLY A 24 -12.24 -5.96 -4.50
C GLY A 24 -10.72 -6.16 -4.41
N LEU A 25 -9.95 -5.15 -4.81
CA LEU A 25 -8.48 -5.21 -4.70
C LEU A 25 -8.01 -5.32 -3.24
N ARG A 26 -8.64 -4.60 -2.29
CA ARG A 26 -8.30 -4.74 -0.87
C ARG A 26 -8.64 -6.12 -0.33
N SER A 27 -9.79 -6.68 -0.70
CA SER A 27 -10.18 -8.03 -0.29
C SER A 27 -9.19 -9.06 -0.80
N LEU A 28 -8.84 -9.01 -2.10
CA LEU A 28 -7.83 -9.90 -2.69
C LEU A 28 -6.46 -9.72 -2.02
N HIS A 29 -6.07 -8.48 -1.72
CA HIS A 29 -4.82 -8.17 -1.04
C HIS A 29 -4.78 -8.76 0.37
N LEU A 30 -5.87 -8.66 1.13
CA LEU A 30 -5.98 -9.26 2.45
C LEU A 30 -5.92 -10.80 2.39
N MET A 31 -6.57 -11.42 1.42
CA MET A 31 -6.48 -12.87 1.21
C MET A 31 -5.04 -13.31 0.89
N GLY A 32 -4.35 -12.58 0.01
CA GLY A 32 -2.93 -12.81 -0.28
C GLY A 32 -2.06 -12.65 0.97
N THR A 33 -2.27 -11.57 1.72
CA THR A 33 -1.51 -11.29 2.95
C THR A 33 -1.73 -12.38 4.00
N ALA A 34 -2.96 -12.86 4.16
CA ALA A 34 -3.27 -13.96 5.07
C ALA A 34 -2.54 -15.25 4.68
N GLY A 35 -2.50 -15.59 3.38
CA GLY A 35 -1.74 -16.74 2.89
C GLY A 35 -0.24 -16.62 3.09
N LEU A 36 0.33 -15.42 2.91
CA LEU A 36 1.73 -15.14 3.24
C LEU A 36 2.03 -15.29 4.74
N GLY A 37 1.04 -15.07 5.61
CA GLY A 37 1.18 -15.39 7.03
C GLY A 37 1.50 -16.86 7.27
N GLY A 38 0.96 -17.77 6.45
CA GLY A 38 1.31 -19.19 6.51
C GLY A 38 2.75 -19.49 6.13
N ALA A 39 3.33 -18.70 5.20
CA ALA A 39 4.73 -18.83 4.80
C ALA A 39 5.67 -18.53 5.98
N TYR A 40 5.44 -17.40 6.66
CA TYR A 40 6.33 -16.92 7.72
C TYR A 40 6.07 -17.57 9.10
N LEU A 41 4.83 -17.99 9.40
CA LEU A 41 4.50 -18.60 10.70
C LEU A 41 4.77 -20.11 10.75
N TYR A 42 4.66 -20.80 9.62
CA TYR A 42 4.73 -22.27 9.57
C TYR A 42 5.79 -22.80 8.61
N GLU A 43 6.67 -21.92 8.11
CA GLU A 43 7.75 -22.27 7.17
C GLU A 43 7.21 -23.07 5.97
N ALA A 44 6.04 -22.67 5.46
CA ALA A 44 5.37 -23.40 4.40
C ALA A 44 6.25 -23.46 3.13
N PRO A 45 6.22 -24.57 2.38
CA PRO A 45 7.00 -24.69 1.15
C PRO A 45 6.59 -23.64 0.12
N GLN A 46 7.54 -23.20 -0.71
CA GLN A 46 7.33 -22.13 -1.69
C GLN A 46 6.10 -22.33 -2.57
N ALA A 47 5.85 -23.56 -3.03
CA ALA A 47 4.69 -23.88 -3.86
C ALA A 47 3.35 -23.53 -3.17
N ALA A 48 3.27 -23.59 -1.84
CA ALA A 48 2.06 -23.29 -1.09
C ALA A 48 1.80 -21.78 -0.97
N TRP A 49 2.84 -20.96 -0.80
CA TRP A 49 2.69 -19.52 -0.57
C TRP A 49 2.89 -18.63 -1.80
N LEU A 50 3.54 -19.13 -2.86
CA LEU A 50 3.83 -18.34 -4.07
C LEU A 50 2.58 -17.75 -4.76
N PRO A 51 1.43 -18.45 -4.85
CA PRO A 51 0.22 -17.83 -5.39
C PRO A 51 -0.26 -16.64 -4.56
N TYR A 52 -0.16 -16.72 -3.23
CA TYR A 52 -0.54 -15.66 -2.31
C TYR A 52 0.42 -14.47 -2.37
N PHE A 53 1.71 -14.72 -2.61
CA PHE A 53 2.69 -13.68 -2.92
C PHE A 53 2.25 -12.85 -4.13
N TRP A 54 1.99 -13.51 -5.26
CA TRP A 54 1.56 -12.82 -6.48
C TRP A 54 0.23 -12.10 -6.31
N LEU A 55 -0.73 -12.72 -5.60
CA LEU A 55 -2.00 -12.09 -5.29
C LEU A 55 -1.81 -10.80 -4.49
N THR A 56 -0.96 -10.82 -3.46
CA THR A 56 -0.63 -9.66 -2.62
C THR A 56 0.06 -8.57 -3.43
N MET A 57 1.08 -8.94 -4.22
CA MET A 57 1.86 -8.00 -5.01
C MET A 57 1.03 -7.33 -6.10
N VAL A 58 0.31 -8.11 -6.91
CA VAL A 58 -0.49 -7.58 -8.03
C VAL A 58 -1.61 -6.69 -7.52
N SER A 59 -2.36 -7.13 -6.51
CA SER A 59 -3.43 -6.30 -5.93
C SER A 59 -2.87 -5.01 -5.29
N GLY A 60 -1.74 -5.10 -4.59
CA GLY A 60 -1.06 -3.96 -3.97
C GLY A 60 -0.60 -2.91 -5.00
N VAL A 61 0.07 -3.36 -6.07
CA VAL A 61 0.54 -2.50 -7.16
C VAL A 61 -0.64 -1.84 -7.88
N LEU A 62 -1.72 -2.57 -8.16
CA LEU A 62 -2.91 -2.02 -8.80
C LEU A 62 -3.57 -0.94 -7.92
N MET A 63 -3.67 -1.15 -6.60
CA MET A 63 -4.19 -0.13 -5.69
C MET A 63 -3.32 1.14 -5.69
N ALA A 64 -1.99 0.98 -5.63
CA ALA A 64 -1.06 2.11 -5.67
C ALA A 64 -1.15 2.87 -7.01
N ALA A 65 -1.23 2.15 -8.14
CA ALA A 65 -1.37 2.72 -9.47
C ALA A 65 -2.66 3.53 -9.60
N ILE A 66 -3.80 3.03 -9.09
CA ILE A 66 -5.06 3.77 -9.06
C ILE A 66 -4.92 5.05 -8.23
N HIS A 67 -4.25 4.99 -7.08
CA HIS A 67 -4.05 6.16 -6.23
C HIS A 67 -3.20 7.24 -6.90
N ILE A 68 -2.08 6.85 -7.52
CA ILE A 68 -1.19 7.75 -8.26
C ILE A 68 -1.92 8.34 -9.48
N TRP A 69 -2.69 7.52 -10.22
CA TRP A 69 -3.46 7.95 -11.37
C TRP A 69 -4.54 8.98 -11.03
N ASN A 70 -5.22 8.80 -9.89
CA ASN A 70 -6.23 9.74 -9.43
C ASN A 70 -5.62 11.12 -9.14
N ASN A 71 -4.59 11.14 -8.29
CA ASN A 71 -3.83 12.33 -7.96
C ASN A 71 -2.53 11.95 -7.24
N GLY A 72 -1.40 12.38 -7.80
CA GLY A 72 -0.05 12.18 -7.28
C GLY A 72 0.20 12.81 -5.91
N ILE A 73 -0.67 13.69 -5.40
CA ILE A 73 -0.61 14.21 -4.02
C ILE A 73 -0.56 13.05 -3.01
N TRP A 74 -1.14 11.90 -3.36
CA TRP A 74 -1.06 10.70 -2.54
C TRP A 74 0.38 10.34 -2.13
N LEU A 75 1.39 10.60 -2.98
CA LEU A 75 2.80 10.30 -2.72
C LEU A 75 3.41 11.11 -1.56
N ILE A 76 2.85 12.27 -1.25
CA ILE A 76 3.34 13.17 -0.18
C ILE A 76 2.44 13.18 1.05
N GLN A 77 1.35 12.39 1.04
CA GLN A 77 0.43 12.22 2.17
C GLN A 77 0.87 11.04 3.03
N VAL A 78 0.61 11.09 4.34
CA VAL A 78 0.94 10.00 5.28
C VAL A 78 0.45 8.64 4.80
N ARG A 79 -0.76 8.57 4.22
CA ARG A 79 -1.28 7.30 3.68
C ARG A 79 -0.44 6.70 2.56
N GLY A 80 0.20 7.52 1.72
CA GLY A 80 1.08 7.04 0.66
C GLY A 80 2.48 6.72 1.17
N LEU A 81 3.01 7.57 2.05
CA LEU A 81 4.28 7.33 2.75
C LEU A 81 4.24 6.02 3.54
N ALA A 82 3.12 5.70 4.18
CA ALA A 82 2.93 4.43 4.86
C ALA A 82 3.06 3.22 3.91
N ILE A 83 2.59 3.33 2.66
CA ILE A 83 2.78 2.26 1.67
C ILE A 83 4.25 2.20 1.26
N MET A 84 4.90 3.34 1.02
CA MET A 84 6.34 3.37 0.69
C MET A 84 7.19 2.76 1.80
N ALA A 85 6.87 3.07 3.07
CA ALA A 85 7.52 2.49 4.24
C ALA A 85 7.34 0.97 4.30
N LYS A 86 6.13 0.45 4.04
CA LYS A 86 5.89 -1.00 3.97
C LYS A 86 6.69 -1.67 2.86
N VAL A 87 6.75 -1.07 1.67
CA VAL A 87 7.54 -1.61 0.56
C VAL A 87 9.02 -1.65 0.94
N LEU A 88 9.54 -0.61 1.61
CA LEU A 88 10.90 -0.61 2.11
C LEU A 88 11.14 -1.73 3.14
N LEU A 89 10.22 -1.93 4.09
CA LEU A 89 10.31 -3.03 5.07
C LEU A 89 10.31 -4.41 4.38
N LEU A 90 9.48 -4.60 3.35
CA LEU A 90 9.47 -5.84 2.58
C LEU A 90 10.76 -6.05 1.79
N LEU A 91 11.37 -4.98 1.27
CA LEU A 91 12.67 -5.07 0.61
C LEU A 91 13.78 -5.45 1.61
N LEU A 92 13.72 -4.93 2.84
CA LEU A 92 14.69 -5.26 3.89
C LEU A 92 14.68 -6.73 4.29
N ILE A 93 13.59 -7.47 4.06
CA ILE A 93 13.55 -8.93 4.26
C ILE A 93 14.65 -9.63 3.46
N ALA A 94 14.98 -9.13 2.26
CA ALA A 94 16.04 -9.71 1.42
C ALA A 94 17.47 -9.43 1.93
N TRP A 95 17.63 -8.50 2.88
CA TRP A 95 18.93 -8.05 3.39
C TRP A 95 19.15 -8.40 4.87
N LEU A 96 18.08 -8.62 5.63
CA LEU A 96 18.11 -8.90 7.06
C LEU A 96 17.69 -10.35 7.32
N GLU A 97 18.68 -11.24 7.34
CA GLU A 97 18.48 -12.66 7.64
C GLU A 97 17.84 -12.85 9.03
N GLY A 98 16.78 -13.65 9.11
CA GLY A 98 16.07 -13.98 10.36
C GLY A 98 15.12 -12.90 10.88
N ALA A 99 15.00 -11.75 10.20
CA ALA A 99 14.06 -10.68 10.57
C ALA A 99 12.72 -10.74 9.81
N ASP A 100 12.56 -11.72 8.93
CA ASP A 100 11.48 -11.85 7.95
C ASP A 100 10.07 -11.88 8.58
N LEU A 101 9.83 -12.76 9.56
CA LEU A 101 8.56 -12.79 10.29
C LEU A 101 8.29 -11.46 11.03
N ALA A 102 9.29 -10.90 11.71
CA ALA A 102 9.13 -9.66 12.46
C ALA A 102 8.80 -8.47 11.55
N LEU A 103 9.48 -8.35 10.41
CA LEU A 103 9.23 -7.34 9.40
C LEU A 103 7.85 -7.50 8.76
N PHE A 104 7.44 -8.74 8.47
CA PHE A 104 6.12 -9.04 7.95
C PHE A 104 4.99 -8.64 8.92
N LEU A 105 5.14 -8.98 10.21
CA LEU A 105 4.18 -8.58 11.25
C LEU A 105 4.14 -7.06 11.42
N LEU A 106 5.29 -6.38 11.35
CA LEU A 106 5.36 -4.92 11.38
C LEU A 106 4.63 -4.28 10.20
N VAL A 107 4.78 -4.84 8.99
CA VAL A 107 4.04 -4.40 7.80
C VAL A 107 2.52 -4.53 8.00
N ILE A 108 2.05 -5.64 8.57
CA ILE A 108 0.64 -5.84 8.92
C ILE A 108 0.18 -4.81 9.96
N LEU A 109 0.96 -4.59 11.02
CA LEU A 109 0.64 -3.62 12.07
C LEU A 109 0.47 -2.21 11.50
N ILE A 110 1.44 -1.74 10.70
CA ILE A 110 1.35 -0.44 10.00
C ILE A 110 0.09 -0.41 9.12
N SER A 111 -0.26 -1.52 8.49
CA SER A 111 -1.47 -1.63 7.67
C SER A 111 -2.75 -1.40 8.47
N GLY A 112 -2.89 -2.09 9.60
CA GLY A 112 -4.06 -1.95 10.48
C GLY A 112 -4.20 -0.53 11.02
N VAL A 113 -3.10 0.04 11.51
CA VAL A 113 -3.07 1.40 12.08
C VAL A 113 -3.46 2.44 11.03
N ILE A 114 -2.85 2.43 9.85
CA ILE A 114 -3.10 3.44 8.81
C ILE A 114 -4.48 3.27 8.15
N ALA A 115 -5.02 2.05 8.11
CA ALA A 115 -6.37 1.80 7.61
C ALA A 115 -7.45 2.44 8.50
N HIS A 116 -7.24 2.46 9.81
CA HIS A 116 -8.18 3.00 10.81
C HIS A 116 -7.81 4.41 11.30
N ALA A 117 -6.66 4.94 10.87
CA ALA A 117 -6.23 6.29 11.19
C ALA A 117 -7.27 7.33 10.76
N PRO A 118 -7.47 8.40 11.56
CA PRO A 118 -8.41 9.47 11.23
C PRO A 118 -8.05 10.12 9.89
N GLY A 119 -9.06 10.67 9.21
CA GLY A 119 -8.88 11.35 7.93
C GLY A 119 -7.80 12.43 7.99
N ASP A 120 -7.78 13.22 9.06
CA ASP A 120 -6.81 14.31 9.24
C ASP A 120 -5.37 13.82 9.20
N LEU A 121 -5.07 12.66 9.81
CA LEU A 121 -3.74 12.06 9.73
C LEU A 121 -3.46 11.50 8.34
N ARG A 122 -4.42 10.79 7.73
CA ARG A 122 -4.22 10.12 6.43
C ARG A 122 -3.97 11.10 5.29
N TYR A 123 -4.58 12.27 5.33
CA TYR A 123 -4.46 13.33 4.32
C TYR A 123 -3.44 14.42 4.71
N TYR A 124 -2.79 14.30 5.87
CA TYR A 124 -1.70 15.18 6.27
C TYR A 124 -0.49 14.99 5.36
N SER A 125 0.15 16.10 4.99
CA SER A 125 1.46 16.08 4.32
C SER A 125 2.54 16.58 5.28
N PRO A 126 3.52 15.73 5.66
CA PRO A 126 4.65 16.14 6.50
C PRO A 126 5.50 17.25 5.90
N TRP A 127 5.57 17.34 4.57
CA TRP A 127 6.33 18.40 3.87
C TRP A 127 5.68 19.77 3.97
N TYR A 128 4.35 19.85 4.00
CA TYR A 128 3.61 21.11 4.01
C TYR A 128 3.03 21.46 5.38
N GLY A 129 3.16 20.58 6.36
CA GLY A 129 2.66 20.81 7.72
C GLY A 129 1.14 20.90 7.83
N LYS A 130 0.39 20.42 6.83
CA LYS A 130 -1.08 20.56 6.78
C LYS A 130 -1.77 19.41 6.05
N ARG A 131 -3.08 19.29 6.29
CA ARG A 131 -3.98 18.44 5.49
C ARG A 131 -4.05 18.97 4.07
N MET A 132 -3.83 18.09 3.09
CA MET A 132 -3.86 18.44 1.67
C MET A 132 -4.86 17.55 0.93
N GLU A 133 -5.81 18.19 0.25
CA GLU A 133 -6.72 17.51 -0.69
C GLU A 133 -6.39 17.85 -2.15
N LYS A 134 -5.80 19.02 -2.36
CA LYS A 134 -5.34 19.58 -3.64
C LYS A 134 -3.99 20.28 -3.43
N LEU A 135 -3.22 20.44 -4.51
CA LEU A 135 -1.93 21.15 -4.55
C LEU A 135 -2.17 22.64 -4.77
#